data_AF-A0A811ZM18-F1
#
_entry.id   AF-A0A811ZM18-F1
#
_cell.length_a   1.000
_cell.length_b   1.000
_cell.length_c   1.000
_cell.angle_alpha   90.00
_cell.angle_beta   90.00
_cell.angle_gamma   90.00
#
_symmetry.space_group_name_H-M   'P 1'
#
loop_
_entity.id
_entity.type
_entity.pdbx_description
1 polymer ?
#
loop_
_entity_poly.entity_id
_entity_poly.type
_entity_poly.pdbx_seq_one_letter_code
_entity_poly.pdbx_strand_id
1 'polypeptide(L)'
;MLIIWAGCRRAGSLAVPLRSGQRWHLSSTTAPRPRVPILRGPPSTFTFTYFPVLSPRARDPVSEYLHSCRPPRSSPPAANPATSSSPPPRARSCPAAPAASRSALPLSRGLRHYTPRRPNLGKSGLRVSCLGLGTWVTFGSQISDETAEDVLTVAYEHGVNLFDTAEVYAAGKAERTLGNILKSKGWRRSSYVITTKIFWGGQAETERGLSRKHIIEGLQGSLDRLQLGYVDIVFTNRSDPSSPMEEIVRAMTYVINQGLALYWGTSRWGAAEIMEAYSMARQFNLIPPVCEQAEHHLFQREKVEMQLPELYHKIGVGSVTWSPLSCGLITSKYDGRVPDTCRATIKGYQWLKDKVQSEGGKKQQAKVLDLLPIAHQLGCTVAQLAIAWCLRSEGVSSVLLGVSSAEQLLEHLGALQVLSQLTPQTVMEIDGLLGNKPHTKK
;
A
#
# COMPACT_ATOMS: atom_id res chain seq x y z
N MET A 1 -41.48 0.90 36.57
CA MET A 1 -42.15 2.22 36.58
C MET A 1 -42.75 2.43 35.19
N LEU A 2 -44.09 2.48 35.07
CA LEU A 2 -44.98 2.75 33.89
C LEU A 2 -44.45 2.35 32.48
N ILE A 3 -45.02 1.45 31.66
CA ILE A 3 -46.41 1.01 31.32
C ILE A 3 -47.18 2.02 30.42
N ILE A 4 -47.95 1.49 29.42
CA ILE A 4 -48.79 2.15 28.36
C ILE A 4 -47.97 2.63 27.15
N TRP A 5 -48.28 2.42 25.86
CA TRP A 5 -49.24 1.62 25.03
C TRP A 5 -48.53 1.32 23.65
N ALA A 6 -48.90 0.48 22.66
CA ALA A 6 -50.13 -0.10 22.06
C ALA A 6 -50.99 0.87 21.18
N GLY A 7 -51.53 0.51 20.00
CA GLY A 7 -51.32 -0.65 19.10
C GLY A 7 -52.47 -0.83 18.07
N CYS A 8 -52.22 -1.35 16.85
CA CYS A 8 -53.17 -1.91 15.84
C CYS A 8 -52.42 -2.30 14.54
N ARG A 9 -52.81 -3.26 13.68
CA ARG A 9 -53.73 -4.44 13.74
C ARG A 9 -53.31 -5.42 12.62
N ARG A 10 -53.63 -6.72 12.73
CA ARG A 10 -53.56 -7.72 11.64
C ARG A 10 -54.89 -8.47 11.50
N ALA A 11 -55.40 -8.61 10.27
CA ALA A 11 -56.30 -9.64 9.77
C ALA A 11 -56.38 -9.48 8.23
N GLY A 12 -56.58 -10.52 7.42
CA GLY A 12 -56.70 -11.95 7.70
C GLY A 12 -56.40 -12.80 6.45
N SER A 13 -56.43 -14.12 6.56
CA SER A 13 -56.18 -15.05 5.44
C SER A 13 -57.49 -15.57 4.84
N LEU A 14 -57.53 -15.77 3.52
CA LEU A 14 -58.54 -16.53 2.79
C LEU A 14 -57.90 -17.28 1.61
N ALA A 15 -58.40 -18.46 1.29
CA ALA A 15 -57.92 -19.37 0.24
C ALA A 15 -59.08 -20.25 -0.27
N VAL A 16 -58.79 -21.25 -1.13
CA VAL A 16 -59.70 -22.31 -1.66
C VAL A 16 -60.60 -21.84 -2.84
N PRO A 17 -60.81 -22.62 -3.96
CA PRO A 17 -60.00 -23.72 -4.54
C PRO A 17 -59.81 -23.73 -6.09
N LEU A 18 -58.94 -24.64 -6.53
CA LEU A 18 -58.84 -25.42 -7.80
C LEU A 18 -59.93 -25.30 -8.90
N ARG A 19 -59.48 -25.35 -10.18
CA ARG A 19 -60.00 -26.29 -11.21
C ARG A 19 -59.01 -26.59 -12.36
N SER A 20 -59.05 -27.85 -12.83
CA SER A 20 -58.52 -28.45 -14.08
C SER A 20 -58.25 -27.49 -15.27
N GLY A 21 -57.16 -27.56 -16.05
CA GLY A 21 -56.35 -28.71 -16.47
C GLY A 21 -56.50 -28.95 -17.99
N GLN A 22 -55.39 -29.00 -18.75
CA GLN A 22 -55.28 -29.68 -20.05
C GLN A 22 -53.82 -30.08 -20.31
N ARG A 23 -53.59 -31.19 -21.05
CA ARG A 23 -52.28 -31.60 -21.58
C ARG A 23 -52.24 -31.36 -23.10
N TRP A 24 -51.07 -31.02 -23.62
CA TRP A 24 -50.66 -31.37 -24.99
C TRP A 24 -49.24 -31.94 -24.98
N HIS A 25 -48.91 -32.77 -25.98
CA HIS A 25 -47.72 -33.64 -26.02
C HIS A 25 -46.89 -33.38 -27.29
N LEU A 26 -45.56 -33.51 -27.17
CA LEU A 26 -44.59 -33.70 -28.27
C LEU A 26 -44.48 -32.47 -29.22
N SER A 27 -43.40 -32.24 -29.96
CA SER A 27 -42.30 -33.12 -30.40
C SER A 27 -40.98 -32.34 -30.57
N SER A 28 -39.87 -33.06 -30.76
CA SER A 28 -38.55 -32.48 -31.06
C SER A 28 -38.26 -32.47 -32.57
N THR A 29 -37.98 -31.30 -33.14
CA THR A 29 -37.47 -31.18 -34.52
C THR A 29 -36.44 -30.07 -34.65
N THR A 30 -35.35 -30.33 -35.35
CA THR A 30 -34.26 -29.36 -35.61
C THR A 30 -34.50 -28.54 -36.88
N ALA A 31 -34.11 -27.26 -36.86
CA ALA A 31 -34.14 -26.37 -38.02
C ALA A 31 -32.82 -25.53 -38.10
N PRO A 32 -32.37 -25.13 -39.30
CA PRO A 32 -30.98 -24.67 -39.52
C PRO A 32 -30.74 -23.16 -39.31
N ARG A 33 -29.46 -22.79 -39.19
CA ARG A 33 -28.99 -21.39 -39.10
C ARG A 33 -29.09 -20.67 -40.46
N PRO A 34 -29.49 -19.39 -40.51
CA PRO A 34 -29.31 -18.55 -41.69
C PRO A 34 -27.84 -18.15 -41.89
N ARG A 35 -27.43 -17.92 -43.15
CA ARG A 35 -26.16 -17.27 -43.50
C ARG A 35 -26.42 -15.80 -43.85
N VAL A 36 -25.49 -14.92 -43.49
CA VAL A 36 -25.50 -13.49 -43.88
C VAL A 36 -24.43 -13.28 -44.97
N PRO A 37 -24.73 -12.56 -46.07
CA PRO A 37 -23.78 -12.39 -47.18
C PRO A 37 -22.71 -11.32 -46.90
N ILE A 38 -21.54 -11.49 -47.52
CA ILE A 38 -20.45 -10.52 -47.50
C ILE A 38 -20.57 -9.62 -48.73
N LEU A 39 -20.77 -8.31 -48.54
CA LEU A 39 -20.67 -7.31 -49.60
C LEU A 39 -19.28 -6.68 -49.60
N ARG A 40 -18.63 -6.61 -50.77
CA ARG A 40 -17.37 -5.87 -50.99
C ARG A 40 -17.68 -4.53 -51.65
N GLY A 41 -17.34 -3.42 -50.99
CA GLY A 41 -17.30 -2.10 -51.62
C GLY A 41 -15.95 -1.82 -52.29
N PRO A 42 -15.89 -0.93 -53.30
CA PRO A 42 -14.63 -0.50 -53.91
C PRO A 42 -13.85 0.45 -52.98
N PRO A 43 -12.51 0.56 -53.13
CA PRO A 43 -11.68 1.42 -52.30
C PRO A 43 -11.82 2.90 -52.69
N SER A 44 -12.17 3.75 -51.72
CA SER A 44 -12.10 5.21 -51.86
C SER A 44 -10.68 5.71 -51.54
N THR A 45 -10.02 6.33 -52.52
CA THR A 45 -8.72 6.99 -52.33
C THR A 45 -8.88 8.27 -51.53
N PHE A 46 -8.41 8.30 -50.29
CA PHE A 46 -8.28 9.52 -49.50
C PHE A 46 -6.96 10.22 -49.78
N THR A 47 -7.03 11.41 -50.38
CA THR A 47 -5.90 12.33 -50.54
C THR A 47 -5.57 13.02 -49.21
N PHE A 48 -4.29 13.01 -48.84
CA PHE A 48 -3.80 13.63 -47.60
C PHE A 48 -3.56 15.13 -47.80
N THR A 49 -4.52 15.98 -47.45
CA THR A 49 -4.33 17.44 -47.44
C THR A 49 -3.63 17.88 -46.16
N TYR A 50 -2.33 18.18 -46.25
CA TYR A 50 -1.55 18.81 -45.18
C TYR A 50 -2.06 20.24 -44.88
N PHE A 51 -2.43 20.50 -43.63
CA PHE A 51 -2.56 21.87 -43.09
C PHE A 51 -1.44 22.13 -42.08
N PRO A 52 -0.59 23.14 -42.28
CA PRO A 52 0.48 23.47 -41.34
C PRO A 52 -0.08 24.26 -40.13
N VAL A 53 0.10 23.73 -38.92
CA VAL A 53 -0.18 24.48 -37.68
C VAL A 53 0.98 25.45 -37.42
N LEU A 54 0.73 26.74 -37.58
CA LEU A 54 1.70 27.79 -37.30
C LEU A 54 1.82 28.06 -35.79
N SER A 55 3.05 28.23 -35.32
CA SER A 55 3.39 28.57 -33.93
C SER A 55 3.67 30.07 -33.78
N PRO A 56 3.04 30.78 -32.83
CA PRO A 56 3.46 32.10 -32.41
C PRO A 56 4.34 32.02 -31.15
N ARG A 57 5.63 32.39 -31.30
CA ARG A 57 6.46 32.90 -30.19
C ARG A 57 6.45 34.42 -30.25
N ALA A 58 6.10 35.14 -29.17
CA ALA A 58 6.78 36.38 -28.75
C ALA A 58 6.22 36.99 -27.44
N ARG A 59 7.11 37.10 -26.44
CA ARG A 59 7.43 38.27 -25.59
C ARG A 59 6.35 38.99 -24.76
N ASP A 60 6.79 39.33 -23.56
CA ASP A 60 6.21 40.24 -22.57
C ASP A 60 6.33 41.72 -22.96
N PRO A 61 5.55 42.60 -22.33
CA PRO A 61 5.98 43.92 -21.89
C PRO A 61 6.00 44.05 -20.36
N VAL A 62 6.62 45.13 -19.84
CA VAL A 62 7.04 45.29 -18.43
C VAL A 62 6.41 46.54 -17.79
N SER A 63 6.28 46.53 -16.47
CA SER A 63 5.81 47.62 -15.60
C SER A 63 4.29 47.94 -15.71
N GLU A 64 3.63 48.58 -14.73
CA GLU A 64 4.13 49.21 -13.50
C GLU A 64 3.06 49.19 -12.40
N TYR A 65 3.43 49.08 -11.12
CA TYR A 65 2.99 49.98 -10.04
C TYR A 65 3.63 49.59 -8.69
N LEU A 66 4.22 50.59 -8.01
CA LEU A 66 4.80 50.47 -6.67
C LEU A 66 3.77 50.75 -5.58
N HIS A 67 3.86 50.07 -4.44
CA HIS A 67 3.80 50.61 -3.06
C HIS A 67 4.18 49.45 -2.10
N SER A 68 5.29 49.48 -1.38
CA SER A 68 5.61 50.29 -0.19
C SER A 68 5.30 49.55 1.12
N CYS A 69 6.35 48.97 1.74
CA CYS A 69 6.62 48.89 3.19
C CYS A 69 7.76 47.89 3.48
N ARG A 70 8.78 48.30 4.25
CA ARG A 70 9.83 47.42 4.82
C ARG A 70 10.06 47.79 6.29
N PRO A 71 10.15 46.82 7.22
CA PRO A 71 10.74 47.05 8.54
C PRO A 71 12.29 47.09 8.44
N PRO A 72 12.99 47.75 9.39
CA PRO A 72 14.44 47.95 9.33
C PRO A 72 15.26 46.75 9.87
N ARG A 73 16.56 46.73 9.52
CA ARG A 73 17.58 45.94 10.22
C ARG A 73 18.15 46.73 11.40
N SER A 74 18.63 46.03 12.41
CA SER A 74 19.54 46.57 13.44
C SER A 74 20.73 45.63 13.66
N SER A 75 21.87 46.21 14.04
CA SER A 75 23.14 45.53 14.36
C SER A 75 23.60 45.95 15.78
N PRO A 76 24.48 45.18 16.46
CA PRO A 76 24.61 45.27 17.91
C PRO A 76 25.69 46.27 18.43
N PRO A 77 25.56 46.74 19.69
CA PRO A 77 26.63 47.35 20.48
C PRO A 77 27.40 46.31 21.35
N ALA A 78 28.38 46.75 22.13
CA ALA A 78 29.48 45.90 22.62
C ALA A 78 29.68 45.79 24.17
N ALA A 79 30.65 44.95 24.52
CA ALA A 79 31.09 44.36 25.78
C ALA A 79 31.19 45.17 27.11
N ASN A 80 31.08 44.40 28.21
CA ASN A 80 31.82 44.50 29.50
C ASN A 80 31.43 45.62 30.51
N PRO A 81 31.77 45.50 31.83
CA PRO A 81 32.77 44.63 32.47
C PRO A 81 32.23 43.61 33.52
N ALA A 82 33.16 42.98 34.26
CA ALA A 82 32.93 41.78 35.07
C ALA A 82 32.85 42.01 36.60
N THR A 83 32.29 41.03 37.31
CA THR A 83 32.46 40.79 38.75
C THR A 83 32.65 39.29 39.04
N SER A 84 33.20 38.94 40.20
CA SER A 84 33.72 37.60 40.53
C SER A 84 32.94 36.90 41.65
N SER A 85 32.88 35.56 41.59
CA SER A 85 32.66 34.67 42.76
C SER A 85 33.01 33.22 42.43
N SER A 86 33.29 32.42 43.46
CA SER A 86 33.94 31.08 43.38
C SER A 86 32.95 29.90 43.54
N PRO A 87 33.31 28.67 43.11
CA PRO A 87 32.34 27.58 42.93
C PRO A 87 32.15 26.64 44.16
N PRO A 88 30.96 26.01 44.30
CA PRO A 88 30.70 24.89 45.22
C PRO A 88 31.19 23.51 44.66
N PRO A 89 31.20 22.43 45.46
CA PRO A 89 32.28 21.42 45.37
C PRO A 89 31.98 20.12 44.60
N ARG A 90 33.06 19.33 44.40
CA ARG A 90 33.07 18.03 43.71
C ARG A 90 32.23 16.94 44.42
N ALA A 91 31.37 16.28 43.65
CA ALA A 91 30.82 14.96 43.99
C ALA A 91 31.79 13.82 43.60
N ARG A 92 31.62 12.63 44.19
CA ARG A 92 32.58 11.51 44.09
C ARG A 92 32.38 10.65 42.84
N SER A 93 33.47 10.14 42.28
CA SER A 93 33.48 9.14 41.20
C SER A 93 33.16 7.73 41.72
N CYS A 94 32.17 7.07 41.15
CA CYS A 94 31.95 5.63 41.33
C CYS A 94 32.92 4.81 40.44
N PRO A 95 33.36 3.61 40.86
CA PRO A 95 34.23 2.76 40.05
C PRO A 95 33.50 2.17 38.83
N ALA A 96 34.21 2.00 37.72
CA ALA A 96 33.67 1.42 36.51
C ALA A 96 33.56 -0.12 36.60
N ALA A 97 32.46 -0.67 36.08
CA ALA A 97 32.32 -2.10 35.86
C ALA A 97 33.18 -2.56 34.66
N PRO A 98 33.68 -3.82 34.63
CA PRO A 98 34.57 -4.30 33.57
C PRO A 98 33.87 -4.37 32.21
N ALA A 99 34.62 -4.07 31.14
CA ALA A 99 34.11 -4.06 29.78
C ALA A 99 33.82 -5.48 29.26
N ALA A 100 32.54 -5.85 29.19
CA ALA A 100 32.11 -7.02 28.44
C ALA A 100 32.40 -6.83 26.95
N SER A 101 33.18 -7.74 26.36
CA SER A 101 33.60 -7.68 24.96
C SER A 101 32.41 -7.94 24.02
N ARG A 102 31.83 -6.85 23.47
CA ARG A 102 30.90 -6.95 22.34
C ARG A 102 31.65 -7.44 21.11
N SER A 103 31.56 -8.73 20.83
CA SER A 103 31.97 -9.34 19.56
C SER A 103 31.07 -8.83 18.44
N ALA A 104 31.49 -7.75 17.79
CA ALA A 104 30.84 -7.25 16.59
C ALA A 104 30.99 -8.29 15.47
N LEU A 105 29.91 -9.00 15.14
CA LEU A 105 29.87 -9.91 13.99
C LEU A 105 30.12 -9.10 12.70
N PRO A 106 31.06 -9.50 11.82
CA PRO A 106 31.46 -8.72 10.67
C PRO A 106 30.39 -8.74 9.56
N LEU A 107 29.46 -7.78 9.63
CA LEU A 107 28.28 -7.63 8.76
C LEU A 107 28.56 -7.36 7.27
N SER A 108 29.82 -7.32 6.84
CA SER A 108 30.25 -6.85 5.51
C SER A 108 30.82 -7.92 4.57
N ARG A 109 30.76 -9.22 4.92
CA ARG A 109 31.21 -10.34 4.06
C ARG A 109 30.22 -11.51 4.04
N GLY A 110 29.15 -11.42 3.25
CA GLY A 110 28.17 -12.52 3.14
C GLY A 110 27.13 -12.42 2.02
N LEU A 111 26.74 -11.21 1.60
CA LEU A 111 25.79 -10.98 0.50
C LEU A 111 26.41 -11.32 -0.87
N ARG A 112 26.51 -12.61 -1.18
CA ARG A 112 26.63 -13.11 -2.56
C ARG A 112 25.47 -12.55 -3.38
N HIS A 113 25.64 -12.36 -4.70
CA HIS A 113 24.58 -11.84 -5.58
C HIS A 113 23.33 -12.73 -5.62
N TYR A 114 22.44 -12.55 -4.64
CA TYR A 114 21.07 -13.02 -4.69
C TYR A 114 20.30 -12.08 -5.62
N THR A 115 20.27 -12.43 -6.91
CA THR A 115 19.40 -11.74 -7.88
C THR A 115 17.96 -11.89 -7.41
N PRO A 116 17.27 -10.84 -6.94
CA PRO A 116 15.99 -11.02 -6.26
C PRO A 116 14.96 -11.64 -7.21
N ARG A 117 14.26 -12.68 -6.76
CA ARG A 117 13.13 -13.23 -7.52
C ARG A 117 12.15 -12.09 -7.79
N ARG A 118 11.88 -11.81 -9.07
CA ARG A 118 10.89 -10.82 -9.48
C ARG A 118 9.63 -11.55 -9.98
N PRO A 119 8.68 -11.92 -9.11
CA PRO A 119 7.41 -12.50 -9.55
C PRO A 119 6.65 -11.52 -10.45
N ASN A 120 5.77 -12.08 -11.28
CA ASN A 120 4.72 -11.32 -11.92
C ASN A 120 3.70 -10.88 -10.86
N LEU A 121 3.17 -9.66 -10.99
CA LEU A 121 2.10 -9.18 -10.13
C LEU A 121 0.78 -9.81 -10.58
N GLY A 122 0.33 -10.83 -9.85
CA GLY A 122 -0.79 -11.65 -10.29
C GLY A 122 -0.48 -12.37 -11.61
N LYS A 123 -1.46 -12.42 -12.51
CA LYS A 123 -1.29 -12.92 -13.89
C LYS A 123 -0.96 -11.80 -14.90
N SER A 124 -0.62 -10.59 -14.44
CA SER A 124 -0.21 -9.48 -15.31
C SER A 124 1.23 -9.64 -15.83
N GLY A 125 1.61 -8.86 -16.84
CA GLY A 125 2.99 -8.81 -17.34
C GLY A 125 3.98 -8.05 -16.44
N LEU A 126 3.49 -7.27 -15.47
CA LEU A 126 4.31 -6.43 -14.61
C LEU A 126 5.11 -7.28 -13.61
N ARG A 127 6.42 -7.05 -13.50
CA ARG A 127 7.32 -7.79 -12.60
C ARG A 127 7.85 -6.90 -11.49
N VAL A 128 7.50 -7.26 -10.26
CA VAL A 128 7.86 -6.55 -9.02
C VAL A 128 8.89 -7.33 -8.23
N SER A 129 9.68 -6.66 -7.38
CA SER A 129 10.52 -7.29 -6.38
C SER A 129 9.66 -7.90 -5.27
N CYS A 130 10.05 -9.07 -4.74
CA CYS A 130 9.36 -9.72 -3.61
C CYS A 130 9.19 -8.80 -2.40
N LEU A 131 10.14 -7.89 -2.16
CA LEU A 131 10.03 -6.82 -1.18
C LEU A 131 9.85 -5.49 -1.92
N GLY A 132 8.92 -4.66 -1.44
CA GLY A 132 8.73 -3.26 -1.85
C GLY A 132 8.88 -2.32 -0.66
N LEU A 133 8.96 -1.02 -0.91
CA LEU A 133 9.07 0.01 0.13
C LEU A 133 7.85 0.93 0.11
N GLY A 134 7.16 1.04 1.25
CA GLY A 134 6.03 1.94 1.45
C GLY A 134 6.41 3.20 2.22
N THR A 135 5.93 4.36 1.77
CA THR A 135 6.22 5.68 2.36
C THR A 135 5.35 6.04 3.56
N TRP A 136 4.40 5.18 3.97
CA TRP A 136 3.43 5.50 5.01
C TRP A 136 4.07 5.74 6.39
N VAL A 137 3.66 6.85 7.00
CA VAL A 137 4.18 7.45 8.25
C VAL A 137 5.57 8.08 8.11
N THR A 138 6.40 7.60 7.19
CA THR A 138 7.82 7.94 7.13
C THR A 138 8.08 9.19 6.31
N PHE A 139 7.90 9.16 4.98
CA PHE A 139 8.32 10.24 4.09
C PHE A 139 7.48 11.49 4.31
N GLY A 140 8.14 12.66 4.37
CA GLY A 140 7.48 13.94 4.65
C GLY A 140 6.83 14.04 6.04
N SER A 141 7.16 13.15 6.99
CA SER A 141 6.58 13.14 8.34
C SER A 141 7.52 12.63 9.46
N GLN A 142 7.73 11.32 9.61
CA GLN A 142 8.53 10.76 10.73
C GLN A 142 10.04 10.91 10.52
N ILE A 143 10.51 10.84 9.28
CA ILE A 143 11.94 10.91 8.93
C ILE A 143 12.21 12.14 8.07
N SER A 144 13.47 12.60 8.05
CA SER A 144 13.89 13.71 7.20
C SER A 144 13.93 13.31 5.72
N ASP A 145 13.92 14.28 4.81
CA ASP A 145 13.97 13.99 3.37
C ASP A 145 15.32 13.37 2.96
N GLU A 146 16.42 13.67 3.66
CA GLU A 146 17.73 13.01 3.48
C GLU A 146 17.66 11.54 3.93
N THR A 147 17.04 11.27 5.09
CA THR A 147 16.84 9.90 5.58
C THR A 147 15.94 9.09 4.62
N ALA A 148 14.95 9.75 4.01
CA ALA A 148 14.09 9.16 2.98
C ALA A 148 14.87 8.90 1.68
N GLU A 149 15.80 9.78 1.30
CA GLU A 149 16.71 9.59 0.17
C GLU A 149 17.63 8.40 0.39
N ASP A 150 18.27 8.26 1.55
CA ASP A 150 19.14 7.13 1.88
C ASP A 150 18.38 5.80 1.85
N VAL A 151 17.22 5.74 2.50
CA VAL A 151 16.34 4.57 2.50
C VAL A 151 15.90 4.18 1.08
N LEU A 152 15.54 5.14 0.23
CA LEU A 152 15.15 4.86 -1.15
C LEU A 152 16.34 4.40 -2.01
N THR A 153 17.51 5.01 -1.80
CA THR A 153 18.77 4.66 -2.50
C THR A 153 19.17 3.22 -2.18
N VAL A 154 19.26 2.88 -0.90
CA VAL A 154 19.60 1.52 -0.44
C VAL A 154 18.58 0.49 -0.95
N ALA A 155 17.28 0.82 -0.97
CA ALA A 155 16.26 -0.08 -1.54
C ALA A 155 16.54 -0.38 -3.03
N TYR A 156 16.72 0.67 -3.84
CA TYR A 156 16.92 0.55 -5.28
C TYR A 156 18.22 -0.20 -5.62
N GLU A 157 19.32 0.09 -4.91
CA GLU A 157 20.61 -0.58 -5.09
C GLU A 157 20.56 -2.08 -4.73
N HIS A 158 19.76 -2.46 -3.72
CA HIS A 158 19.49 -3.86 -3.37
C HIS A 158 18.43 -4.51 -4.28
N GLY A 159 18.04 -3.84 -5.36
CA GLY A 159 17.19 -4.40 -6.41
C GLY A 159 15.69 -4.38 -6.10
N VAL A 160 15.25 -3.66 -5.06
CA VAL A 160 13.84 -3.29 -4.88
C VAL A 160 13.43 -2.39 -6.04
N ASN A 161 12.31 -2.72 -6.70
CA ASN A 161 11.75 -1.86 -7.75
C ASN A 161 10.34 -1.36 -7.44
N LEU A 162 9.64 -1.90 -6.44
CA LEU A 162 8.29 -1.48 -6.06
C LEU A 162 8.34 -0.41 -4.95
N PHE A 163 7.84 0.79 -5.25
CA PHE A 163 7.75 1.93 -4.33
C PHE A 163 6.30 2.41 -4.22
N ASP A 164 5.79 2.47 -2.99
CA ASP A 164 4.36 2.61 -2.71
C ASP A 164 4.04 3.82 -1.83
N THR A 165 3.05 4.61 -2.25
CA THR A 165 2.62 5.86 -1.59
C THR A 165 1.09 6.04 -1.69
N ALA A 166 0.57 7.21 -1.28
CA ALA A 166 -0.83 7.61 -1.42
C ALA A 166 -0.96 9.15 -1.33
N GLU A 167 -1.99 9.73 -1.93
CA GLU A 167 -2.27 11.18 -1.83
C GLU A 167 -2.41 11.67 -0.37
N VAL A 168 -2.99 10.83 0.48
CA VAL A 168 -3.27 11.14 1.90
C VAL A 168 -2.01 11.09 2.78
N TYR A 169 -0.92 10.50 2.31
CA TYR A 169 0.28 10.28 3.13
C TYR A 169 1.01 11.61 3.38
N ALA A 170 0.94 12.06 4.64
CA ALA A 170 1.39 13.37 5.09
C ALA A 170 0.79 14.54 4.28
N ALA A 171 -0.48 14.42 3.86
CA ALA A 171 -1.17 15.37 2.97
C ALA A 171 -0.36 15.69 1.71
N GLY A 172 -0.07 14.65 0.92
CA GLY A 172 0.69 14.70 -0.31
C GLY A 172 2.20 14.93 -0.14
N LYS A 173 2.72 15.20 1.07
CA LYS A 173 4.16 15.41 1.28
C LYS A 173 4.98 14.17 0.96
N ALA A 174 4.49 12.97 1.30
CA ALA A 174 5.20 11.72 1.00
C ALA A 174 5.42 11.52 -0.52
N GLU A 175 4.46 11.97 -1.35
CA GLU A 175 4.59 11.97 -2.81
C GLU A 175 5.60 13.03 -3.30
N ARG A 176 5.63 14.22 -2.68
CA ARG A 176 6.62 15.26 -3.01
C ARG A 176 8.05 14.84 -2.65
N THR A 177 8.27 14.27 -1.47
CA THR A 177 9.55 13.68 -1.06
C THR A 177 9.99 12.60 -2.04
N LEU A 178 9.11 11.62 -2.33
CA LEU A 178 9.41 10.53 -3.27
C LEU A 178 9.75 11.06 -4.68
N GLY A 179 8.95 11.99 -5.21
CA GLY A 179 9.18 12.59 -6.52
C GLY A 179 10.49 13.37 -6.61
N ASN A 180 10.82 14.15 -5.57
CA ASN A 180 12.09 14.87 -5.46
C ASN A 180 13.29 13.92 -5.50
N ILE A 181 13.25 12.82 -4.74
CA ILE A 181 14.35 11.85 -4.71
C ILE A 181 14.49 11.14 -6.07
N LEU A 182 13.39 10.65 -6.66
CA LEU A 182 13.41 9.97 -7.97
C LEU A 182 13.98 10.88 -9.07
N LYS A 183 13.66 12.18 -9.03
CA LYS A 183 14.19 13.21 -9.93
C LYS A 183 15.67 13.52 -9.65
N SER A 184 16.07 13.64 -8.39
CA SER A 184 17.45 13.87 -7.92
C SER A 184 18.39 12.75 -8.37
N LYS A 185 17.99 11.49 -8.15
CA LYS A 185 18.79 10.30 -8.49
C LYS A 185 18.88 9.99 -9.99
N GLY A 186 18.01 10.61 -10.81
CA GLY A 186 18.02 10.44 -12.27
C GLY A 186 17.78 9.00 -12.76
N TRP A 187 17.23 8.12 -11.92
CA TRP A 187 16.99 6.73 -12.30
C TRP A 187 16.02 6.63 -13.47
N ARG A 188 16.29 5.72 -14.41
CA ARG A 188 15.44 5.49 -15.59
C ARG A 188 14.04 5.11 -15.14
N ARG A 189 13.01 5.87 -15.54
CA ARG A 189 11.60 5.62 -15.17
C ARG A 189 11.11 4.19 -15.43
N SER A 190 11.72 3.48 -16.37
CA SER A 190 11.44 2.09 -16.74
C SER A 190 12.14 1.01 -15.90
N SER A 191 12.99 1.35 -14.92
CA SER A 191 13.61 0.36 -14.01
C SER A 191 12.80 0.11 -12.73
N TYR A 192 11.91 1.02 -12.37
CA TYR A 192 11.12 1.01 -11.13
C TYR A 192 9.61 1.11 -11.38
N VAL A 193 8.85 0.74 -10.36
CA VAL A 193 7.40 0.59 -10.34
C VAL A 193 6.86 1.47 -9.21
N ILE A 194 6.18 2.56 -9.57
CA ILE A 194 5.56 3.50 -8.62
C ILE A 194 4.08 3.18 -8.49
N THR A 195 3.60 3.09 -7.24
CA THR A 195 2.19 2.91 -6.93
C THR A 195 1.67 4.00 -6.00
N THR A 196 0.53 4.61 -6.33
CA THR A 196 -0.19 5.52 -5.43
C THR A 196 -1.64 5.08 -5.26
N LYS A 197 -2.35 5.63 -4.27
CA LYS A 197 -3.75 5.29 -3.97
C LYS A 197 -4.60 6.53 -3.74
N ILE A 198 -5.80 6.50 -4.29
CA ILE A 198 -6.77 7.59 -4.28
C ILE A 198 -7.98 7.21 -3.40
N PHE A 199 -8.39 8.12 -2.52
CA PHE A 199 -9.66 8.20 -1.77
C PHE A 199 -9.80 9.49 -0.93
N TRP A 200 -8.70 10.15 -0.55
CA TRP A 200 -8.66 11.25 0.43
C TRP A 200 -7.64 12.32 0.00
N GLY A 201 -7.98 13.17 -0.97
CA GLY A 201 -7.08 14.20 -1.49
C GLY A 201 -7.14 15.53 -0.74
N GLY A 202 -8.27 15.86 -0.11
CA GLY A 202 -8.50 17.17 0.49
C GLY A 202 -9.51 17.19 1.64
N GLN A 203 -10.24 18.29 1.78
CA GLN A 203 -11.19 18.56 2.87
C GLN A 203 -12.62 18.84 2.37
N ALA A 204 -12.79 19.32 1.14
CA ALA A 204 -14.11 19.47 0.52
C ALA A 204 -14.72 18.10 0.18
N GLU A 205 -16.05 18.04 0.09
CA GLU A 205 -16.79 16.79 -0.12
C GLU A 205 -16.37 16.07 -1.42
N THR A 206 -16.01 16.83 -2.45
CA THR A 206 -15.59 16.30 -3.76
C THR A 206 -14.11 15.93 -3.86
N GLU A 207 -13.31 16.15 -2.80
CA GLU A 207 -11.89 15.80 -2.71
C GLU A 207 -11.68 14.45 -2.00
N ARG A 208 -12.70 13.58 -2.04
CA ARG A 208 -12.70 12.23 -1.45
C ARG A 208 -13.60 11.24 -2.19
N GLY A 209 -13.50 9.97 -1.80
CA GLY A 209 -14.26 8.85 -2.36
C GLY A 209 -13.63 8.29 -3.65
N LEU A 210 -14.43 7.55 -4.41
CA LEU A 210 -14.04 6.92 -5.68
C LEU A 210 -14.92 7.39 -6.86
N SER A 211 -15.51 8.58 -6.74
CA SER A 211 -16.18 9.23 -7.87
C SER A 211 -15.19 9.44 -9.02
N ARG A 212 -15.72 9.47 -10.25
CA ARG A 212 -14.92 9.75 -11.46
C ARG A 212 -14.19 11.09 -11.37
N LYS A 213 -14.77 12.08 -10.68
CA LYS A 213 -14.13 13.36 -10.37
C LYS A 213 -12.87 13.16 -9.53
N HIS A 214 -13.00 12.56 -8.34
CA HIS A 214 -11.86 12.41 -7.42
C HIS A 214 -10.79 11.43 -7.95
N ILE A 215 -11.17 10.37 -8.68
CA ILE A 215 -10.20 9.46 -9.30
C ILE A 215 -9.31 10.19 -10.33
N ILE A 216 -9.87 11.09 -11.13
CA ILE A 216 -9.11 11.83 -12.15
C ILE A 216 -8.29 12.95 -11.51
N GLU A 217 -8.92 13.80 -10.71
CA GLU A 217 -8.28 15.00 -10.13
C GLU A 217 -7.26 14.63 -9.04
N GLY A 218 -7.58 13.65 -8.19
CA GLY A 218 -6.66 13.12 -7.18
C GLY A 218 -5.41 12.49 -7.80
N LEU A 219 -5.58 11.69 -8.87
CA LEU A 219 -4.44 11.10 -9.58
C LEU A 219 -3.58 12.16 -10.29
N GLN A 220 -4.20 13.16 -10.93
CA GLN A 220 -3.47 14.27 -11.54
C GLN A 220 -2.66 15.03 -10.47
N GLY A 221 -3.27 15.38 -9.34
CA GLY A 221 -2.56 15.98 -8.22
C GLY A 221 -1.45 15.10 -7.63
N SER A 222 -1.61 13.77 -7.62
CA SER A 222 -0.56 12.83 -7.24
C SER A 222 0.61 12.83 -8.24
N LEU A 223 0.32 12.85 -9.54
CA LEU A 223 1.34 12.90 -10.59
C LEU A 223 2.15 14.22 -10.55
N ASP A 224 1.49 15.35 -10.33
CA ASP A 224 2.14 16.66 -10.12
C ASP A 224 3.07 16.64 -8.89
N ARG A 225 2.62 16.03 -7.78
CA ARG A 225 3.43 15.89 -6.55
C ARG A 225 4.62 14.95 -6.76
N LEU A 226 4.42 13.84 -7.46
CA LEU A 226 5.46 12.87 -7.83
C LEU A 226 6.41 13.39 -8.93
N GLN A 227 6.04 14.44 -9.67
CA GLN A 227 6.75 14.91 -10.87
C GLN A 227 6.91 13.81 -11.94
N LEU A 228 5.87 13.00 -12.12
CA LEU A 228 5.83 11.88 -13.07
C LEU A 228 4.70 12.04 -14.08
N GLY A 229 4.92 11.60 -15.33
CA GLY A 229 3.84 11.52 -16.32
C GLY A 229 2.86 10.37 -16.08
N TYR A 230 3.27 9.33 -15.34
CA TYR A 230 2.42 8.18 -14.99
C TYR A 230 2.89 7.44 -13.74
N VAL A 231 1.96 6.77 -13.05
CA VAL A 231 2.25 5.69 -12.09
C VAL A 231 2.10 4.33 -12.76
N ASP A 232 2.77 3.30 -12.26
CA ASP A 232 2.59 1.95 -12.80
C ASP A 232 1.26 1.36 -12.36
N ILE A 233 0.83 1.64 -11.12
CA ILE A 233 -0.47 1.22 -10.60
C ILE A 233 -1.11 2.36 -9.81
N VAL A 234 -2.34 2.72 -10.18
CA VAL A 234 -3.24 3.49 -9.31
C VAL A 234 -4.14 2.55 -8.51
N PHE A 235 -4.18 2.73 -7.20
CA PHE A 235 -5.01 1.94 -6.29
C PHE A 235 -6.25 2.72 -5.83
N THR A 236 -7.37 2.03 -5.64
CA THR A 236 -8.40 2.51 -4.71
C THR A 236 -7.87 2.31 -3.27
N ASN A 237 -7.89 3.33 -2.40
CA ASN A 237 -7.26 3.25 -1.05
C ASN A 237 -8.11 2.45 -0.03
N ARG A 238 -9.39 2.27 -0.34
CA ARG A 238 -10.43 1.47 0.35
C ARG A 238 -11.60 1.29 -0.62
N SER A 239 -12.66 0.58 -0.24
CA SER A 239 -13.93 0.62 -0.98
C SER A 239 -14.78 1.83 -0.62
N ASP A 240 -15.65 2.22 -1.55
CA ASP A 240 -16.56 3.37 -1.46
C ASP A 240 -18.03 2.92 -1.68
N PRO A 241 -18.83 2.77 -0.62
CA PRO A 241 -20.25 2.47 -0.75
C PRO A 241 -21.10 3.58 -1.39
N SER A 242 -20.55 4.77 -1.62
CA SER A 242 -21.26 5.90 -2.22
C SER A 242 -21.04 6.07 -3.74
N SER A 243 -20.02 5.41 -4.30
CA SER A 243 -19.69 5.47 -5.73
C SER A 243 -20.06 4.16 -6.43
N PRO A 244 -20.90 4.15 -7.49
CA PRO A 244 -21.27 2.92 -8.20
C PRO A 244 -20.06 2.20 -8.81
N MET A 245 -20.02 0.88 -8.70
CA MET A 245 -18.90 0.05 -9.19
C MET A 245 -18.56 0.30 -10.67
N GLU A 246 -19.58 0.47 -11.52
CA GLU A 246 -19.39 0.80 -12.93
C GLU A 246 -18.65 2.14 -13.12
N GLU A 247 -18.95 3.17 -12.32
CA GLU A 247 -18.27 4.46 -12.39
C GLU A 247 -16.80 4.34 -12.01
N ILE A 248 -16.50 3.61 -10.92
CA ILE A 248 -15.13 3.34 -10.46
C ILE A 248 -14.31 2.64 -11.55
N VAL A 249 -14.84 1.57 -12.14
CA VAL A 249 -14.15 0.80 -13.19
C VAL A 249 -13.99 1.61 -14.49
N ARG A 250 -14.98 2.44 -14.85
CA ARG A 250 -14.88 3.38 -15.99
C ARG A 250 -13.87 4.50 -15.73
N ALA A 251 -13.76 5.01 -14.51
CA ALA A 251 -12.79 6.03 -14.13
C ALA A 251 -11.36 5.47 -14.15
N MET A 252 -11.13 4.29 -13.56
CA MET A 252 -9.83 3.61 -13.58
C MET A 252 -9.40 3.22 -15.00
N THR A 253 -10.32 2.71 -15.82
CA THR A 253 -10.06 2.44 -17.24
C THR A 253 -9.75 3.71 -18.03
N TYR A 254 -10.42 4.83 -17.74
CA TYR A 254 -10.14 6.11 -18.37
C TYR A 254 -8.73 6.62 -18.06
N VAL A 255 -8.30 6.63 -16.80
CA VAL A 255 -6.96 7.14 -16.45
C VAL A 255 -5.82 6.27 -17.03
N ILE A 256 -6.06 4.97 -17.23
CA ILE A 256 -5.12 4.09 -17.96
C ILE A 256 -5.11 4.43 -19.45
N ASN A 257 -6.28 4.59 -20.08
CA ASN A 257 -6.37 4.95 -21.50
C ASN A 257 -5.83 6.36 -21.81
N GLN A 258 -5.75 7.26 -20.81
CA GLN A 258 -5.07 8.55 -20.90
C GLN A 258 -3.56 8.46 -20.60
N GLY A 259 -3.03 7.28 -20.28
CA GLY A 259 -1.62 7.07 -19.95
C GLY A 259 -1.18 7.60 -18.58
N LEU A 260 -2.11 8.00 -17.70
CA LEU A 260 -1.81 8.50 -16.35
C LEU A 260 -1.46 7.35 -15.37
N ALA A 261 -1.91 6.13 -15.69
CA ALA A 261 -1.49 4.90 -15.04
C ALA A 261 -1.28 3.79 -16.07
N LEU A 262 -0.43 2.79 -15.78
CA LEU A 262 -0.30 1.60 -16.64
C LEU A 262 -1.32 0.50 -16.29
N TYR A 263 -1.61 0.35 -15.00
CA TYR A 263 -2.57 -0.60 -14.45
C TYR A 263 -3.36 0.04 -13.30
N TRP A 264 -4.38 -0.65 -12.81
CA TRP A 264 -5.04 -0.29 -11.55
C TRP A 264 -5.22 -1.49 -10.63
N GLY A 265 -5.42 -1.20 -9.35
CA GLY A 265 -5.61 -2.19 -8.30
C GLY A 265 -6.60 -1.74 -7.23
N THR A 266 -6.89 -2.67 -6.33
CA THR A 266 -7.77 -2.47 -5.16
C THR A 266 -6.94 -2.47 -3.88
N SER A 267 -7.42 -1.83 -2.82
CA SER A 267 -6.80 -1.92 -1.49
C SER A 267 -7.89 -2.06 -0.45
N ARG A 268 -7.79 -3.05 0.43
CA ARG A 268 -8.73 -3.34 1.52
C ARG A 268 -10.10 -3.87 1.07
N TRP A 269 -10.33 -4.11 -0.22
CA TRP A 269 -11.63 -4.56 -0.76
C TRP A 269 -11.93 -6.03 -0.41
N GLY A 270 -13.18 -6.36 -0.14
CA GLY A 270 -13.65 -7.74 0.00
C GLY A 270 -13.61 -8.49 -1.33
N ALA A 271 -13.48 -9.83 -1.28
CA ALA A 271 -13.41 -10.64 -2.49
C ALA A 271 -14.65 -10.51 -3.41
N ALA A 272 -15.81 -10.19 -2.84
CA ALA A 272 -17.03 -9.87 -3.59
C ALA A 272 -16.89 -8.56 -4.39
N GLU A 273 -16.43 -7.47 -3.77
CA GLU A 273 -16.23 -6.16 -4.43
C GLU A 273 -15.20 -6.28 -5.57
N ILE A 274 -14.13 -7.07 -5.38
CA ILE A 274 -13.11 -7.31 -6.42
C ILE A 274 -13.69 -8.12 -7.59
N MET A 275 -14.53 -9.12 -7.30
CA MET A 275 -15.22 -9.90 -8.33
C MET A 275 -16.28 -9.08 -9.06
N GLU A 276 -16.94 -8.14 -8.38
CA GLU A 276 -17.88 -7.18 -8.99
C GLU A 276 -17.17 -6.24 -9.96
N ALA A 277 -16.03 -5.65 -9.55
CA ALA A 277 -15.20 -4.85 -10.45
C ALA A 277 -14.73 -5.63 -11.69
N TYR A 278 -14.34 -6.90 -11.50
CA TYR A 278 -14.01 -7.80 -12.62
C TYR A 278 -15.23 -8.08 -13.51
N SER A 279 -16.41 -8.28 -12.93
CA SER A 279 -17.67 -8.48 -13.66
C SER A 279 -18.03 -7.27 -14.52
N MET A 280 -18.01 -6.06 -13.92
CA MET A 280 -18.21 -4.80 -14.66
C MET A 280 -17.18 -4.64 -15.79
N ALA A 281 -15.92 -4.99 -15.55
CA ALA A 281 -14.88 -4.95 -16.57
C ALA A 281 -15.14 -5.90 -17.74
N ARG A 282 -15.64 -7.12 -17.48
CA ARG A 282 -16.01 -8.06 -18.55
C ARG A 282 -17.30 -7.68 -19.26
N GLN A 283 -18.31 -7.17 -18.53
CA GLN A 283 -19.60 -6.77 -19.10
C GLN A 283 -19.48 -5.58 -20.05
N PHE A 284 -18.64 -4.59 -19.72
CA PHE A 284 -18.53 -3.33 -20.47
C PHE A 284 -17.23 -3.19 -21.27
N ASN A 285 -16.45 -4.27 -21.41
CA ASN A 285 -15.13 -4.30 -22.07
C ASN A 285 -14.17 -3.20 -21.55
N LEU A 286 -14.07 -3.12 -20.22
CA LEU A 286 -13.20 -2.21 -19.48
C LEU A 286 -12.00 -2.98 -18.91
N ILE A 287 -11.04 -2.27 -18.30
CA ILE A 287 -9.82 -2.87 -17.76
C ILE A 287 -10.10 -3.39 -16.34
N PRO A 288 -9.90 -4.69 -16.03
CA PRO A 288 -10.05 -5.22 -14.67
C PRO A 288 -8.85 -4.85 -13.77
N PRO A 289 -9.00 -4.87 -12.44
CA PRO A 289 -7.89 -4.66 -11.52
C PRO A 289 -6.88 -5.82 -11.60
N VAL A 290 -5.58 -5.52 -11.52
CA VAL A 290 -4.52 -6.56 -11.58
C VAL A 290 -4.07 -7.07 -10.21
N CYS A 291 -4.39 -6.34 -9.13
CA CYS A 291 -3.96 -6.66 -7.79
C CYS A 291 -4.89 -6.11 -6.68
N GLU A 292 -4.81 -6.73 -5.51
CA GLU A 292 -5.37 -6.24 -4.23
C GLU A 292 -4.23 -5.99 -3.24
N GLN A 293 -4.31 -4.87 -2.51
CA GLN A 293 -3.32 -4.44 -1.53
C GLN A 293 -3.83 -4.66 -0.09
N ALA A 294 -3.52 -5.83 0.48
CA ALA A 294 -4.14 -6.35 1.72
C ALA A 294 -3.19 -6.36 2.94
N GLU A 295 -3.74 -6.21 4.14
CA GLU A 295 -2.97 -6.41 5.38
C GLU A 295 -2.62 -7.90 5.53
N HIS A 296 -1.33 -8.22 5.70
CA HIS A 296 -0.89 -9.58 6.01
C HIS A 296 0.25 -9.55 7.00
N HIS A 297 0.09 -10.31 8.08
CA HIS A 297 1.13 -10.60 9.06
C HIS A 297 0.71 -11.80 9.92
N LEU A 298 1.57 -12.22 10.85
CA LEU A 298 1.35 -13.38 11.74
C LEU A 298 0.02 -13.35 12.52
N PHE A 299 -0.62 -12.19 12.63
CA PHE A 299 -1.88 -11.98 13.34
C PHE A 299 -3.03 -11.47 12.45
N GLN A 300 -2.82 -11.38 11.13
CA GLN A 300 -3.82 -10.99 10.14
C GLN A 300 -3.64 -11.84 8.88
N ARG A 301 -4.46 -12.90 8.78
CA ARG A 301 -4.21 -14.07 7.93
C ARG A 301 -5.31 -14.35 6.92
N GLU A 302 -6.56 -14.39 7.41
CA GLU A 302 -7.72 -14.97 6.72
C GLU A 302 -7.89 -14.51 5.27
N LYS A 303 -7.89 -13.19 5.00
CA LYS A 303 -8.07 -12.67 3.64
C LYS A 303 -7.00 -13.19 2.68
N VAL A 304 -5.73 -13.13 3.06
CA VAL A 304 -4.58 -13.43 2.19
C VAL A 304 -4.34 -14.93 2.04
N GLU A 305 -4.62 -15.73 3.07
CA GLU A 305 -4.47 -17.20 3.00
C GLU A 305 -5.70 -17.92 2.46
N MET A 306 -6.91 -17.34 2.54
CA MET A 306 -8.15 -18.00 2.09
C MET A 306 -8.79 -17.37 0.84
N GLN A 307 -8.85 -16.03 0.75
CA GLN A 307 -9.65 -15.35 -0.28
C GLN A 307 -8.83 -14.96 -1.51
N LEU A 308 -7.63 -14.41 -1.33
CA LEU A 308 -6.79 -13.95 -2.44
C LEU A 308 -6.27 -15.07 -3.36
N PRO A 309 -5.95 -16.30 -2.89
CA PRO A 309 -5.59 -17.41 -3.78
C PRO A 309 -6.73 -17.79 -4.73
N GLU A 310 -7.98 -17.77 -4.26
CA GLU A 310 -9.15 -17.99 -5.13
C GLU A 310 -9.29 -16.91 -6.21
N LEU A 311 -9.05 -15.64 -5.88
CA LEU A 311 -9.08 -14.55 -6.87
C LEU A 311 -7.92 -14.66 -7.87
N TYR A 312 -6.72 -15.01 -7.42
CA TYR A 312 -5.57 -15.28 -8.29
C TYR A 312 -5.88 -16.41 -9.28
N HIS A 313 -6.46 -17.52 -8.82
CA HIS A 313 -6.81 -18.64 -9.67
C HIS A 313 -7.95 -18.31 -10.65
N LYS A 314 -9.08 -17.76 -10.16
CA LYS A 314 -10.26 -17.48 -10.99
C LYS A 314 -10.10 -16.31 -11.96
N ILE A 315 -9.51 -15.19 -11.52
CA ILE A 315 -9.49 -13.92 -12.28
C ILE A 315 -8.10 -13.31 -12.47
N GLY A 316 -7.06 -13.84 -11.82
CA GLY A 316 -5.66 -13.45 -12.03
C GLY A 316 -5.17 -12.27 -11.20
N VAL A 317 -5.98 -11.79 -10.25
CA VAL A 317 -5.62 -10.73 -9.31
C VAL A 317 -4.48 -11.21 -8.41
N GLY A 318 -3.36 -10.50 -8.42
CA GLY A 318 -2.24 -10.73 -7.49
C GLY A 318 -2.45 -10.02 -6.15
N SER A 319 -1.54 -10.23 -5.20
CA SER A 319 -1.55 -9.46 -3.95
C SER A 319 -0.23 -8.78 -3.64
N VAL A 320 -0.33 -7.55 -3.13
CA VAL A 320 0.78 -6.79 -2.53
C VAL A 320 0.42 -6.57 -1.07
N THR A 321 1.14 -7.17 -0.14
CA THR A 321 0.74 -7.12 1.27
C THR A 321 1.39 -5.95 2.01
N TRP A 322 0.73 -5.47 3.07
CA TRP A 322 1.23 -4.35 3.89
C TRP A 322 1.14 -4.65 5.38
N SER A 323 1.88 -3.87 6.17
CA SER A 323 2.07 -4.08 7.62
C SER A 323 2.57 -5.49 8.00
N PRO A 324 3.61 -6.07 7.34
CA PRO A 324 4.15 -7.39 7.69
C PRO A 324 4.61 -7.51 9.15
N LEU A 325 4.93 -6.38 9.79
CA LEU A 325 5.32 -6.29 11.19
C LEU A 325 4.23 -5.67 12.10
N SER A 326 2.98 -5.54 11.62
CA SER A 326 1.84 -4.86 12.28
C SER A 326 2.23 -3.51 12.92
N CYS A 327 2.60 -2.54 12.07
CA CYS A 327 3.14 -1.22 12.48
C CYS A 327 4.37 -1.25 13.41
N GLY A 328 5.07 -2.39 13.51
CA GLY A 328 6.27 -2.58 14.33
C GLY A 328 6.06 -3.57 15.48
N LEU A 329 4.82 -3.88 15.87
CA LEU A 329 4.49 -4.81 16.96
C LEU A 329 5.21 -6.17 16.86
N ILE A 330 5.42 -6.70 15.65
CA ILE A 330 6.08 -7.99 15.42
C ILE A 330 7.60 -7.79 15.34
N THR A 331 8.17 -7.19 16.39
CA THR A 331 9.61 -7.08 16.61
C THR A 331 9.89 -7.21 18.10
N SER A 332 11.04 -7.75 18.48
CA SER A 332 11.46 -7.89 19.90
C SER A 332 11.79 -6.55 20.60
N LYS A 333 11.36 -5.41 20.03
CA LYS A 333 11.57 -4.06 20.56
C LYS A 333 10.62 -3.70 21.72
N TYR A 334 9.68 -4.59 22.08
CA TYR A 334 8.63 -4.36 23.08
C TYR A 334 8.71 -5.38 24.23
N ASP A 335 9.77 -5.31 25.03
CA ASP A 335 9.87 -6.04 26.31
C ASP A 335 8.92 -5.41 27.35
N GLY A 336 7.61 -5.60 27.16
CA GLY A 336 6.52 -4.99 27.92
C GLY A 336 6.38 -3.46 27.80
N ARG A 337 7.39 -2.77 27.27
CA ARG A 337 7.50 -1.30 27.19
C ARG A 337 7.49 -0.84 25.74
N VAL A 338 6.87 0.32 25.48
CA VAL A 338 6.92 0.99 24.17
C VAL A 338 8.14 1.92 24.16
N PRO A 339 9.13 1.74 23.27
CA PRO A 339 10.26 2.66 23.16
C PRO A 339 9.81 4.05 22.69
N ASP A 340 10.47 5.12 23.15
CA ASP A 340 10.09 6.50 22.79
C ASP A 340 10.17 6.80 21.28
N THR A 341 10.99 6.05 20.55
CA THR A 341 11.16 6.12 19.09
C THR A 341 10.15 5.27 18.29
N CYS A 342 9.18 4.63 18.97
CA CYS A 342 8.17 3.79 18.34
C CYS A 342 7.16 4.59 17.50
N ARG A 343 6.63 3.99 16.42
CA ARG A 343 5.48 4.53 15.66
C ARG A 343 4.26 4.87 16.54
N ALA A 344 4.09 4.21 17.68
CA ALA A 344 3.00 4.43 18.63
C ALA A 344 3.18 5.67 19.53
N THR A 345 4.34 6.34 19.54
CA THR A 345 4.53 7.61 20.26
C THR A 345 4.28 8.85 19.38
N ILE A 346 4.19 8.66 18.06
CA ILE A 346 3.94 9.72 17.09
C ILE A 346 2.54 10.32 17.31
N LYS A 347 2.44 11.65 17.34
CA LYS A 347 1.17 12.37 17.47
C LYS A 347 0.19 11.93 16.37
N GLY A 348 -0.99 11.46 16.78
CA GLY A 348 -2.01 10.88 15.88
C GLY A 348 -2.06 9.34 15.87
N TYR A 349 -1.06 8.65 16.42
CA TYR A 349 -1.00 7.18 16.50
C TYR A 349 -1.42 6.63 17.88
N GLN A 350 -2.22 7.37 18.63
CA GLN A 350 -2.76 6.92 19.92
C GLN A 350 -3.53 5.59 19.78
N TRP A 351 -4.31 5.42 18.70
CA TRP A 351 -4.99 4.15 18.38
C TRP A 351 -4.04 2.94 18.29
N LEU A 352 -2.78 3.15 17.87
CA LEU A 352 -1.77 2.10 17.81
C LEU A 352 -1.22 1.81 19.20
N LYS A 353 -0.98 2.84 20.02
CA LYS A 353 -0.61 2.71 21.43
C LYS A 353 -1.69 1.96 22.21
N ASP A 354 -2.97 2.30 22.01
CA ASP A 354 -4.12 1.60 22.60
C ASP A 354 -4.17 0.14 22.14
N LYS A 355 -3.95 -0.14 20.85
CA LYS A 355 -3.83 -1.50 20.31
C LYS A 355 -2.69 -2.28 20.99
N VAL A 356 -1.51 -1.68 21.17
CA VAL A 356 -0.35 -2.30 21.88
C VAL A 356 -0.70 -2.61 23.33
N GLN A 357 -1.31 -1.65 24.05
CA GLN A 357 -1.58 -1.74 25.49
C GLN A 357 -2.82 -2.58 25.83
N SER A 358 -3.68 -2.90 24.85
CA SER A 358 -4.81 -3.81 25.00
C SER A 358 -4.40 -5.24 25.36
N GLU A 359 -5.31 -6.01 25.96
CA GLU A 359 -5.10 -7.44 26.24
C GLU A 359 -4.85 -8.27 24.96
N GLY A 360 -5.39 -7.84 23.82
CA GLY A 360 -5.06 -8.43 22.52
C GLY A 360 -3.61 -8.15 22.11
N GLY A 361 -3.15 -6.92 22.28
CA GLY A 361 -1.76 -6.50 22.01
C GLY A 361 -0.75 -7.22 22.90
N LYS A 362 -1.03 -7.33 24.21
CA LYS A 362 -0.20 -8.10 25.16
C LYS A 362 -0.09 -9.58 24.77
N LYS A 363 -1.20 -10.22 24.42
CA LYS A 363 -1.21 -11.62 23.94
C LYS A 363 -0.43 -11.79 22.63
N GLN A 364 -0.54 -10.82 21.71
CA GLN A 364 0.28 -10.79 20.51
C GLN A 364 1.78 -10.64 20.84
N GLN A 365 2.16 -9.79 21.79
CA GLN A 365 3.56 -9.65 22.21
C GLN A 365 4.12 -10.94 22.85
N ALA A 366 3.36 -11.62 23.71
CA ALA A 366 3.76 -12.95 24.19
C ALA A 366 4.03 -13.92 23.02
N LYS A 367 3.16 -13.92 22.00
CA LYS A 367 3.36 -14.71 20.77
C LYS A 367 4.48 -14.22 19.84
N VAL A 368 4.98 -13.00 20.00
CA VAL A 368 6.22 -12.52 19.35
C VAL A 368 7.46 -13.02 20.08
N LEU A 369 7.41 -13.14 21.41
CA LEU A 369 8.49 -13.72 22.22
C LEU A 369 8.60 -15.24 22.04
N ASP A 370 7.46 -15.95 21.94
CA ASP A 370 7.41 -17.40 21.62
C ASP A 370 8.16 -17.77 20.32
N LEU A 371 8.35 -16.82 19.40
CA LEU A 371 9.05 -17.02 18.12
C LEU A 371 10.58 -16.83 18.20
N LEU A 372 11.11 -16.33 19.32
CA LEU A 372 12.55 -16.11 19.49
C LEU A 372 13.40 -17.39 19.33
N PRO A 373 13.00 -18.58 19.85
CA PRO A 373 13.76 -19.81 19.65
C PRO A 373 13.88 -20.21 18.17
N ILE A 374 12.77 -20.10 17.41
CA ILE A 374 12.74 -20.40 15.97
C ILE A 374 13.63 -19.42 15.20
N ALA A 375 13.51 -18.12 15.49
CA ALA A 375 14.34 -17.10 14.86
C ALA A 375 15.83 -17.30 15.15
N HIS A 376 16.19 -17.65 16.39
CA HIS A 376 17.56 -17.98 16.79
C HIS A 376 18.09 -19.24 16.09
N GLN A 377 17.28 -20.31 15.99
CA GLN A 377 17.64 -21.53 15.27
C GLN A 377 17.89 -21.30 13.77
N LEU A 378 17.19 -20.35 13.16
CA LEU A 378 17.36 -19.93 11.76
C LEU A 378 18.41 -18.81 11.58
N GLY A 379 19.09 -18.39 12.65
CA GLY A 379 20.11 -17.34 12.62
C GLY A 379 19.60 -15.96 12.22
N CYS A 380 18.32 -15.65 12.47
CA CYS A 380 17.65 -14.44 11.97
C CYS A 380 16.91 -13.66 13.08
N THR A 381 16.47 -12.44 12.76
CA THR A 381 15.58 -11.67 13.66
C THR A 381 14.12 -12.12 13.53
N VAL A 382 13.29 -11.85 14.53
CA VAL A 382 11.84 -12.12 14.45
C VAL A 382 11.18 -11.26 13.36
N ALA A 383 11.73 -10.08 13.05
CA ALA A 383 11.27 -9.25 11.94
C ALA A 383 11.54 -9.92 10.58
N GLN A 384 12.76 -10.42 10.38
CA GLN A 384 13.14 -11.19 9.19
C GLN A 384 12.28 -12.46 9.05
N LEU A 385 12.05 -13.18 10.14
CA LEU A 385 11.18 -14.37 10.19
C LEU A 385 9.74 -14.03 9.79
N ALA A 386 9.16 -12.96 10.33
CA ALA A 386 7.79 -12.53 10.02
C ALA A 386 7.64 -12.07 8.54
N ILE A 387 8.62 -11.34 8.01
CA ILE A 387 8.62 -10.91 6.59
C ILE A 387 8.77 -12.11 5.66
N ALA A 388 9.70 -13.03 5.95
CA ALA A 388 9.88 -14.27 5.19
C ALA A 388 8.63 -15.15 5.22
N TRP A 389 7.98 -15.24 6.39
CA TRP A 389 6.72 -15.96 6.55
C TRP A 389 5.60 -15.35 5.69
N CYS A 390 5.53 -14.01 5.56
CA CYS A 390 4.57 -13.35 4.67
C CYS A 390 4.86 -13.62 3.18
N LEU A 391 6.13 -13.75 2.80
CA LEU A 391 6.56 -14.07 1.43
C LEU A 391 6.28 -15.52 1.00
N ARG A 392 6.00 -16.43 1.95
CA ARG A 392 5.68 -17.83 1.64
C ARG A 392 4.26 -18.02 1.08
N SER A 393 3.37 -17.06 1.34
CA SER A 393 1.91 -17.20 1.12
C SER A 393 1.56 -17.17 -0.36
N GLU A 394 0.68 -18.07 -0.80
CA GLU A 394 0.30 -18.19 -2.22
C GLU A 394 -0.36 -16.89 -2.73
N GLY A 395 -0.02 -16.49 -3.95
CA GLY A 395 -0.51 -15.24 -4.57
C GLY A 395 0.12 -13.95 -4.03
N VAL A 396 0.96 -13.99 -2.99
CA VAL A 396 1.75 -12.83 -2.55
C VAL A 396 2.86 -12.55 -3.57
N SER A 397 2.69 -11.45 -4.31
CA SER A 397 3.62 -10.99 -5.33
C SER A 397 4.66 -10.02 -4.76
N SER A 398 4.31 -9.26 -3.73
CA SER A 398 5.26 -8.43 -2.98
C SER A 398 4.79 -8.16 -1.55
N VAL A 399 5.71 -7.87 -0.64
CA VAL A 399 5.47 -7.41 0.74
C VAL A 399 6.05 -6.00 0.89
N LEU A 400 5.20 -5.04 1.27
CA LEU A 400 5.60 -3.65 1.50
C LEU A 400 6.20 -3.46 2.89
N LEU A 401 7.47 -3.10 2.92
CA LEU A 401 8.22 -2.71 4.11
C LEU A 401 7.94 -1.25 4.47
N GLY A 402 7.77 -0.97 5.76
CA GLY A 402 7.86 0.37 6.32
C GLY A 402 9.04 0.43 7.29
N VAL A 403 9.96 1.37 7.06
CA VAL A 403 11.24 1.48 7.77
C VAL A 403 11.59 2.94 8.06
N SER A 404 12.23 3.21 9.19
CA SER A 404 12.63 4.57 9.58
C SER A 404 14.13 4.85 9.46
N SER A 405 14.92 3.90 8.96
CA SER A 405 16.35 4.09 8.65
C SER A 405 16.86 3.04 7.66
N ALA A 406 18.04 3.28 7.09
CA ALA A 406 18.67 2.37 6.12
C ALA A 406 19.11 1.03 6.77
N GLU A 407 19.55 1.04 8.02
CA GLU A 407 19.94 -0.18 8.74
C GLU A 407 18.75 -1.10 8.96
N GLN A 408 17.57 -0.53 9.28
CA GLN A 408 16.34 -1.31 9.39
C GLN A 408 15.93 -1.90 8.05
N LEU A 409 16.14 -1.18 6.94
CA LEU A 409 15.90 -1.72 5.60
C LEU A 409 16.83 -2.90 5.31
N LEU A 410 18.13 -2.78 5.59
CA LEU A 410 19.11 -3.84 5.41
C LEU A 410 18.79 -5.07 6.28
N GLU A 411 18.35 -4.88 7.52
CA GLU A 411 17.83 -5.96 8.38
C GLU A 411 16.64 -6.66 7.70
N HIS A 412 15.62 -5.90 7.29
CA HIS A 412 14.40 -6.44 6.68
C HIS A 412 14.66 -7.15 5.34
N LEU A 413 15.61 -6.67 4.52
CA LEU A 413 16.00 -7.31 3.25
C LEU A 413 16.63 -8.70 3.48
N GLY A 414 17.25 -8.95 4.63
CA GLY A 414 17.75 -10.26 5.06
C GLY A 414 16.68 -11.36 5.15
N ALA A 415 15.39 -10.99 5.24
CA ALA A 415 14.27 -11.94 5.18
C ALA A 415 14.28 -12.84 3.92
N LEU A 416 14.87 -12.36 2.82
CA LEU A 416 15.03 -13.15 1.58
C LEU A 416 15.93 -14.39 1.76
N GLN A 417 16.87 -14.36 2.73
CA GLN A 417 17.73 -15.50 3.08
C GLN A 417 17.04 -16.46 4.07
N VAL A 418 16.07 -15.96 4.85
CA VAL A 418 15.24 -16.77 5.76
C VAL A 418 14.16 -17.53 4.98
N LEU A 419 13.60 -16.93 3.92
CA LEU A 419 12.57 -17.55 3.08
C LEU A 419 12.99 -18.92 2.52
N SER A 420 14.25 -19.09 2.11
CA SER A 420 14.79 -20.38 1.65
C SER A 420 15.00 -21.43 2.75
N GLN A 421 14.87 -21.05 4.02
CA GLN A 421 15.02 -21.92 5.19
C GLN A 421 13.67 -22.30 5.83
N LEU A 422 12.56 -21.71 5.40
CA LEU A 422 11.21 -21.98 5.93
C LEU A 422 10.68 -23.34 5.45
N THR A 423 11.09 -24.40 6.15
CA THR A 423 10.57 -25.76 5.92
C THR A 423 9.09 -25.87 6.29
N PRO A 424 8.35 -26.86 5.75
CA PRO A 424 6.97 -27.15 6.19
C PRO A 424 6.86 -27.42 7.70
N GLN A 425 7.88 -28.04 8.31
CA GLN A 425 7.93 -28.28 9.76
C GLN A 425 7.98 -26.94 10.53
N THR A 426 8.87 -26.04 10.15
CA THR A 426 8.98 -24.68 10.72
C THR A 426 7.68 -23.90 10.58
N VAL A 427 6.99 -24.03 9.44
CA VAL A 427 5.69 -23.37 9.23
C VAL A 427 4.59 -23.97 10.11
N MET A 428 4.57 -25.29 10.33
CA MET A 428 3.65 -25.94 11.27
C MET A 428 3.92 -25.55 12.72
N GLU A 429 5.19 -25.41 13.10
CA GLU A 429 5.59 -24.94 14.44
C GLU A 429 5.10 -23.50 14.69
N ILE A 430 5.33 -22.59 13.73
CA ILE A 430 4.82 -21.21 13.78
C ILE A 430 3.28 -21.19 13.81
N ASP A 431 2.60 -22.02 13.00
CA ASP A 431 1.14 -22.14 13.03
C ASP A 431 0.62 -22.60 14.40
N GLY A 432 1.31 -23.56 15.03
CA GLY A 432 0.99 -24.08 16.36
C GLY A 432 1.20 -23.05 17.47
N LEU A 433 2.31 -22.30 17.43
CA LEU A 433 2.58 -21.21 18.37
C LEU A 433 1.55 -20.08 18.25
N LEU A 434 1.19 -19.68 17.03
CA LEU A 434 0.25 -18.59 16.79
C LEU A 434 -1.21 -18.98 17.07
N GLY A 435 -1.57 -20.27 16.93
CA GLY A 435 -2.90 -20.80 17.24
C GLY A 435 -4.04 -20.22 16.39
N ASN A 436 -3.73 -19.61 15.25
CA ASN A 436 -4.64 -18.76 14.47
C ASN A 436 -4.69 -19.10 12.97
N LYS A 437 -4.25 -20.32 12.60
CA LYS A 437 -4.27 -20.78 11.21
C LYS A 437 -5.70 -20.73 10.67
N PRO A 438 -5.97 -20.01 9.56
CA PRO A 438 -7.31 -19.92 9.03
C PRO A 438 -7.76 -21.27 8.45
N HIS A 439 -9.07 -21.52 8.50
CA HIS A 439 -9.69 -22.75 8.03
C HIS A 439 -10.93 -22.39 7.20
N THR A 440 -11.17 -23.13 6.12
CA THR A 440 -12.49 -23.18 5.49
C THR A 440 -13.48 -23.71 6.54
N LYS A 441 -14.55 -22.96 6.79
CA LYS A 441 -15.72 -23.52 7.47
C LYS A 441 -16.29 -24.61 6.55
N LYS A 442 -16.38 -25.83 7.09
CA LYS A 442 -17.05 -26.97 6.43
C LYS A 442 -18.56 -26.81 6.49
#